data_AF-S3Y753-F1
#
_entry.id   AF-S3Y753-F1
#
_cell.length_a   1.000
_cell.length_b   1.000
_cell.length_c   1.000
_cell.angle_alpha   90.00
_cell.angle_beta   90.00
_cell.angle_gamma   90.00
#
_symmetry.space_group_name_H-M   'P 1'
#
loop_
_entity.id
_entity.type
_entity.pdbx_description
1 polymer ?
#
loop_
_entity_poly.entity_id
_entity_poly.type
_entity_poly.pdbx_seq_one_letter_code
_entity_poly.pdbx_strand_id
1 'polypeptide(L)' 'MSRIAYDLEQAAQVVPFSTSYLRKATRRTEGNILKAAMRARRITIMHTDLVAWCEKEEDE' A
#
# COMPACT_ATOMS: atom_id res chain seq x y z
N MET A 1 18.48 -5.98 0.66
CA MET A 1 17.13 -6.07 0.09
C MET A 1 16.87 -4.84 -0.77
N SER A 2 16.51 -5.03 -2.04
CA SER A 2 16.21 -3.91 -2.94
C SER A 2 14.98 -3.15 -2.45
N ARG A 3 15.09 -1.82 -2.34
CA ARG A 3 13.98 -0.93 -1.99
C ARG A 3 13.14 -0.67 -3.25
N ILE A 4 12.18 -1.55 -3.51
CA ILE A 4 11.23 -1.41 -4.61
C ILE A 4 10.04 -0.60 -4.12
N ALA A 5 9.65 0.42 -4.88
CA ALA A 5 8.45 1.21 -4.64
C ALA A 5 7.47 0.98 -5.79
N TYR A 6 6.20 0.79 -5.44
CA TYR A 6 5.10 0.58 -6.37
C TYR A 6 4.16 1.78 -6.35
N ASP A 7 3.60 2.14 -7.49
CA ASP A 7 2.37 2.95 -7.48
C ASP A 7 1.15 2.07 -7.12
N LEU A 8 -0.03 2.68 -7.06
CA LEU A 8 -1.26 1.96 -6.70
C LEU A 8 -1.63 0.85 -7.69
N GLU A 9 -1.37 1.04 -8.99
CA GLU A 9 -1.69 0.06 -10.02
C GLU A 9 -0.77 -1.15 -9.91
N GLN A 10 0.53 -0.91 -9.72
CA GLN A 10 1.52 -1.95 -9.47
C GLN A 10 1.25 -2.68 -8.15
N ALA A 11 0.89 -1.95 -7.08
CA ALA A 11 0.60 -2.54 -5.78
C ALA A 11 -0.58 -3.54 -5.86
N ALA A 12 -1.63 -3.21 -6.62
CA ALA A 12 -2.79 -4.09 -6.80
C ALA A 12 -2.49 -5.37 -7.60
N GLN A 13 -1.32 -5.48 -8.22
CA GLN A 13 -0.84 -6.73 -8.85
C GLN A 13 -0.08 -7.63 -7.88
N VAL A 14 0.35 -7.09 -6.74
CA VAL A 14 1.17 -7.79 -5.73
C VAL A 14 0.32 -8.32 -4.58
N VAL A 15 -0.74 -7.61 -4.22
CA VAL A 15 -1.64 -7.98 -3.12
C VAL A 15 -3.07 -8.16 -3.64
N PRO A 16 -3.93 -8.98 -2.98
CA PRO A 16 -5.28 -9.28 -3.43
C PRO A 16 -6.29 -8.13 -3.18
N PHE A 17 -5.85 -6.87 -3.31
CA PHE A 17 -6.66 -5.69 -3.05
C PHE A 17 -6.76 -4.77 -4.26
N SER A 18 -7.95 -4.21 -4.49
CA SER A 18 -8.16 -3.25 -5.57
C SER A 18 -7.40 -1.94 -5.37
N THR A 19 -7.04 -1.27 -6.46
CA THR A 19 -6.42 0.07 -6.43
C THR A 19 -7.25 1.10 -5.64
N SER A 20 -8.58 1.02 -5.74
CA SER A 20 -9.52 1.84 -4.99
C SER A 20 -9.47 1.57 -3.49
N TYR A 21 -9.33 0.31 -3.08
CA TYR A 21 -9.17 -0.06 -1.69
C TYR A 21 -7.84 0.43 -1.13
N LEU A 22 -6.73 0.16 -1.84
CA LEU A 22 -5.39 0.64 -1.47
C LEU A 22 -5.35 2.17 -1.34
N ARG A 23 -5.98 2.90 -2.27
CA ARG A 23 -6.11 4.36 -2.18
C ARG A 23 -6.84 4.79 -0.90
N LYS A 24 -7.92 4.11 -0.51
CA LYS A 24 -8.61 4.40 0.75
C LYS A 24 -7.73 4.06 1.95
N ALA A 25 -7.05 2.92 1.94
CA ALA A 25 -6.14 2.47 3.01
C ALA A 25 -5.02 3.50 3.28
N THR A 26 -4.46 4.11 2.24
CA THR A 26 -3.44 5.19 2.38
C THR A 26 -3.97 6.50 2.96
N ARG A 27 -5.30 6.67 3.02
CA ARG A 27 -5.98 7.89 3.49
C ARG A 27 -6.71 7.69 4.82
N ARG A 28 -6.69 6.48 5.38
CA ARG A 28 -7.28 6.19 6.69
C ARG A 28 -6.57 7.03 7.76
N THR A 29 -7.34 7.49 8.75
CA THR A 29 -6.82 8.20 9.92
C THR A 29 -6.76 7.30 11.17
N GLU A 30 -7.40 6.13 11.12
CA GLU A 30 -7.54 5.17 12.22
C GLU A 30 -7.41 3.73 11.68
N GLY A 31 -7.07 2.78 12.56
CA GLY A 31 -6.87 1.37 12.24
C GLY A 31 -5.51 1.06 11.58
N ASN A 32 -5.45 -0.01 10.80
CA ASN A 32 -4.26 -0.40 10.06
C ASN A 32 -4.09 0.47 8.80
N ILE A 33 -3.27 1.52 8.91
CA ILE A 33 -3.02 2.49 7.84
C ILE A 33 -1.89 2.02 6.93
N LEU A 34 -2.12 2.02 5.62
CA LEU A 34 -1.10 1.71 4.63
C LEU A 34 -0.16 2.90 4.43
N LYS A 35 1.11 2.74 4.82
CA LYS A 35 2.14 3.77 4.64
C LYS A 35 2.40 4.02 3.15
N ALA A 36 2.36 5.28 2.74
CA ALA A 36 2.66 5.70 1.38
C ALA A 36 3.35 7.07 1.36
N ALA A 37 4.03 7.36 0.26
CA ALA A 37 4.65 8.65 -0.04
C ALA A 37 4.10 9.23 -1.34
N MET A 38 4.03 10.56 -1.43
CA MET A 38 3.72 11.25 -2.68
C MET A 38 5.02 11.56 -3.45
N ARG A 39 5.17 11.02 -4.65
CA ARG A 39 6.29 11.32 -5.57
C ARG A 39 5.77 11.68 -6.94
N ALA A 40 6.19 12.82 -7.48
CA ALA A 40 5.75 13.30 -8.79
C ALA A 40 4.21 13.27 -8.98
N ARG A 41 3.46 13.68 -7.93
CA ARG A 41 1.98 13.65 -7.87
C ARG A 41 1.34 12.26 -7.89
N ARG A 42 2.11 11.18 -7.74
CA ARG A 42 1.63 9.81 -7.61
C ARG A 42 1.83 9.29 -6.19
N ILE A 43 0.87 8.48 -5.72
CA ILE A 43 1.00 7.73 -4.47
C ILE A 43 1.94 6.56 -4.77
N THR A 44 2.98 6.43 -3.94
CA THR A 44 3.98 5.37 -4.02
C THR A 44 4.06 4.65 -2.68
N ILE A 45 4.08 3.33 -2.71
CA ILE A 45 4.10 2.46 -1.54
C ILE A 45 5.34 1.60 -1.63
N MET A 46 6.11 1.49 -0.55
CA MET A 46 7.27 0.60 -0.53
C MET A 46 6.79 -0.85 -0.48
N HIS A 47 7.43 -1.74 -1.22
CA HIS A 47 7.06 -3.16 -1.23
C HIS A 47 7.01 -3.77 0.17
N THR A 48 8.00 -3.45 1.02
CA THR A 48 8.08 -3.93 2.40
C THR A 48 6.92 -3.44 3.26
N ASP A 49 6.51 -2.18 3.09
CA ASP A 49 5.36 -1.63 3.82
C ASP A 49 4.04 -2.22 3.32
N LEU A 50 3.93 -2.49 2.01
CA LEU A 50 2.75 -3.10 1.40
C LEU A 50 2.51 -4.52 1.91
N VAL A 51 3.55 -5.36 1.92
CA VAL A 51 3.44 -6.77 2.38
C VAL A 51 3.14 -6.82 3.87
N ALA A 52 3.89 -6.06 4.69
CA ALA A 52 3.67 -6.04 6.14
C ALA A 52 2.30 -5.47 6.53
N TRP A 53 1.72 -4.58 5.73
CA TRP A 53 0.35 -4.10 5.93
C TRP A 53 -0.67 -5.16 5.50
N CYS A 54 -0.43 -5.86 4.38
CA CYS A 54 -1.30 -6.93 3.88
C CYS A 54 -1.43 -8.08 4.88
N GLU A 55 -0.32 -8.53 5.46
CA GLU A 55 -0.30 -9.58 6.49
C GLU A 55 -1.18 -9.19 7.69
N LYS A 56 -1.17 -7.91 8.09
CA LYS A 56 -1.99 -7.41 9.20
C LYS A 56 -3.46 -7.24 8.88
N GLU A 57 -3.83 -6.97 7.63
CA GLU A 57 -5.24 -6.95 7.21
C GLU A 57 -5.85 -8.36 7.14
N GLU A 58 -5.04 -9.41 7.03
CA GLU A 58 -5.54 -10.80 7.03
C GLU A 58 -5.75 -11.36 8.45
N ASP A 59 -5.06 -10.80 9.45
CA ASP A 59 -5.17 -11.19 10.86
C ASP A 59 -6.33 -10.49 11.61
N GLU A 60 -6.93 -9.43 11.05
CA GLU A 60 -8.11 -8.69 11.57
C GLU A 60 -9.42 -9.11 10.89
#